data_AF-A0A0F8CBH1-F1
#
_entry.id   AF-A0A0F8CBH1-F1
#
_cell.length_a   1.000
_cell.length_b   1.000
_cell.length_c   1.000
_cell.angle_alpha   90.00
_cell.angle_beta   90.00
_cell.angle_gamma   90.00
#
_symmetry.space_group_name_H-M   'P 1'
#
loop_
_entity.id
_entity.type
_entity.pdbx_description
1 polymer ?
#
loop_
_entity_poly.entity_id
_entity_poly.type
_entity_poly.pdbx_seq_one_letter_code
_entity_poly.pdbx_strand_id
1 'polypeptide(L)' 'MAELEVDVRGQTCPVPLVECRKAFKRASPGDLVIVKGTHPASKKEIPMACEAMGLKVLEIEDKEGGKEWEIKIRR' A
#
# COMPACT_ATOMS: atom_id res chain seq x y z
N MET A 1 -17.10 3.54 -6.26
CA MET A 1 -15.65 3.55 -6.00
C MET A 1 -15.48 3.97 -4.57
N ALA A 2 -14.94 3.09 -3.75
CA ALA A 2 -14.54 3.39 -2.38
C ALA A 2 -13.03 3.59 -2.33
N GLU A 3 -12.61 4.48 -1.44
CA GLU A 3 -11.21 4.73 -1.13
C GLU A 3 -10.91 4.07 0.22
N LEU A 4 -9.93 3.17 0.25
CA LEU A 4 -9.47 2.50 1.46
C LEU A 4 -8.07 2.98 1.81
N GLU A 5 -7.95 3.68 2.92
CA GLU A 5 -6.65 4.10 3.44
C GLU A 5 -6.11 3.07 4.43
N VAL A 6 -4.84 2.71 4.27
CA VAL A 6 -4.10 1.76 5.11
C VAL A 6 -2.89 2.48 5.67
N ASP A 7 -2.95 2.80 6.96
CA ASP A 7 -1.83 3.44 7.67
C ASP A 7 -0.98 2.38 8.36
N VAL A 8 0.26 2.26 7.92
CA VAL A 8 1.27 1.33 8.45
C VAL A 8 2.53 2.09 8.85
N ARG A 9 2.40 3.38 9.17
CA ARG A 9 3.52 4.21 9.63
C ARG A 9 4.01 3.71 10.99
N GLY A 10 5.33 3.63 11.15
CA GLY A 10 5.97 3.08 12.34
C GLY A 10 5.86 1.56 12.49
N GLN A 11 5.16 0.88 11.58
CA GLN A 11 5.10 -0.58 11.55
C GLN A 11 6.29 -1.14 10.76
N THR A 12 6.81 -2.28 11.22
CA THR A 12 7.90 -3.02 10.55
C THR A 12 7.40 -4.34 9.99
N CYS A 13 8.15 -4.91 9.04
CA CYS A 13 7.83 -6.18 8.41
C CYS A 13 7.58 -7.27 9.48
N PRO A 14 6.50 -8.08 9.40
CA PRO A 14 5.59 -8.25 8.26
C PRO A 14 4.26 -7.46 8.33
N VAL A 15 4.07 -6.58 9.32
CA VAL A 15 2.76 -5.94 9.55
C VAL A 15 2.25 -5.13 8.35
N PRO A 16 3.06 -4.28 7.67
CA PRO A 16 2.61 -3.53 6.51
C PRO A 16 2.04 -4.40 5.40
N LEU A 17 2.71 -5.52 5.12
CA LEU A 17 2.30 -6.45 4.07
C LEU A 17 0.96 -7.13 4.41
N VAL A 18 0.79 -7.53 5.67
CA VAL A 18 -0.44 -8.19 6.15
C VAL A 18 -1.64 -7.25 6.10
N GLU A 19 -1.48 -6.01 6.58
CA GLU A 19 -2.55 -5.01 6.58
C GLU A 19 -2.95 -4.61 5.16
N CYS A 20 -1.98 -4.38 4.27
CA CYS A 20 -2.24 -4.16 2.85
C CYS A 20 -3.05 -5.32 2.25
N ARG A 21 -2.64 -6.57 2.51
CA ARG A 21 -3.33 -7.76 1.98
C ARG A 21 -4.75 -7.89 2.49
N LYS A 22 -5.01 -7.54 3.76
CA LYS A 22 -6.37 -7.48 4.31
C LYS A 22 -7.20 -6.39 3.63
N ALA A 23 -6.64 -5.21 3.42
CA ALA A 23 -7.32 -4.11 2.76
C ALA A 23 -7.68 -4.47 1.31
N PHE A 24 -6.75 -5.06 0.54
CA PHE A 24 -7.07 -5.56 -0.79
C PHE A 24 -8.19 -6.57 -0.74
N LYS A 25 -8.11 -7.60 0.13
CA LYS A 25 -9.19 -8.61 0.24
C LYS A 25 -10.58 -8.01 0.50
N ARG A 26 -10.66 -6.87 1.20
CA ARG A 26 -11.91 -6.16 1.50
C ARG A 26 -12.35 -5.21 0.39
N ALA A 27 -11.40 -4.69 -0.40
CA ALA A 27 -11.70 -3.80 -1.51
C ALA A 27 -12.44 -4.55 -2.64
N SER A 28 -13.26 -3.84 -3.39
CA SER A 28 -13.93 -4.36 -4.59
C SER A 28 -13.13 -4.05 -5.85
N PRO A 29 -13.34 -4.78 -6.96
CA PRO A 29 -12.73 -4.44 -8.24
C PRO A 29 -13.04 -3.00 -8.64
N GLY A 30 -12.00 -2.20 -8.91
CA GLY A 30 -12.12 -0.78 -9.21
C GLY A 30 -12.01 0.16 -8.01
N ASP A 31 -11.91 -0.35 -6.78
CA ASP A 31 -11.63 0.48 -5.60
C ASP A 31 -10.17 0.91 -5.54
N LEU A 32 -9.95 2.04 -4.87
CA LEU A 32 -8.62 2.62 -4.67
C LEU A 32 -8.16 2.32 -3.25
N VAL A 33 -6.99 1.71 -3.11
CA VAL A 33 -6.34 1.46 -1.82
C VAL A 33 -5.10 2.34 -1.73
N ILE A 34 -5.05 3.18 -0.72
CA ILE A 34 -3.96 4.13 -0.47
C ILE A 34 -3.20 3.63 0.76
N VAL A 35 -1.93 3.28 0.61
CA VAL A 35 -1.10 2.77 1.69
C VAL A 35 -0.07 3.82 2.09
N LYS A 36 -0.04 4.19 3.37
CA LYS A 36 0.91 5.16 3.93
C LYS A 36 1.86 4.46 4.89
N GLY A 37 3.16 4.66 4.71
CA GLY A 37 4.16 4.07 5.60
C GLY A 37 5.44 4.88 5.67
N THR A 38 6.30 4.53 6.61
CA THR A 38 7.61 5.18 6.82
C THR A 38 8.78 4.24 6.56
N HIS A 39 8.53 2.94 6.48
CA HIS A 39 9.59 1.93 6.40
C HIS A 39 10.03 1.71 4.94
N PRO A 40 11.31 1.93 4.59
CA PRO A 40 11.77 1.92 3.20
C PRO A 40 11.71 0.53 2.55
N ALA A 41 11.84 -0.56 3.32
CA ALA A 41 11.69 -1.90 2.76
C ALA A 41 10.26 -2.15 2.30
N SER A 42 9.28 -1.72 3.10
CA SER A 42 7.85 -1.91 2.82
C SER A 42 7.40 -1.15 1.58
N LYS A 43 8.01 0.02 1.30
CA LYS A 43 7.80 0.77 0.06
C LYS A 43 8.08 -0.06 -1.20
N LYS A 44 9.05 -0.99 -1.14
CA LYS A 44 9.39 -1.89 -2.26
C LYS A 44 8.59 -3.19 -2.22
N GLU A 45 8.37 -3.75 -1.04
CA GLU A 45 7.66 -5.03 -0.90
C GLU A 45 6.17 -4.95 -1.26
N ILE A 46 5.48 -3.85 -0.91
CA ILE A 46 4.06 -3.67 -1.20
C ILE A 46 3.76 -3.72 -2.71
N PRO A 47 4.41 -2.90 -3.57
CA PRO A 47 4.12 -2.94 -5.01
C PRO A 47 4.46 -4.30 -5.61
N MET A 48 5.58 -4.93 -5.21
CA MET A 48 5.92 -6.28 -5.65
C MET A 48 4.84 -7.31 -5.29
N ALA A 49 4.31 -7.24 -4.06
CA ALA A 49 3.22 -8.10 -3.64
C ALA A 49 1.91 -7.80 -4.41
N CYS A 50 1.65 -6.54 -4.73
CA CYS A 50 0.50 -6.14 -5.53
C CYS A 50 0.58 -6.71 -6.95
N GLU A 51 1.73 -6.59 -7.61
CA GLU A 51 1.98 -7.17 -8.92
C GLU A 51 1.83 -8.69 -8.91
N ALA A 52 2.38 -9.37 -7.89
CA ALA A 52 2.22 -10.81 -7.70
C ALA A 52 0.77 -11.25 -7.47
N MET A 53 -0.08 -10.35 -6.94
CA MET A 53 -1.52 -10.58 -6.77
C MET A 53 -2.35 -10.14 -7.99
N GLY A 54 -1.72 -9.61 -9.05
CA GLY A 54 -2.40 -9.07 -10.23
C GLY A 54 -3.11 -7.74 -10.00
N LEU A 55 -2.76 -7.02 -8.93
CA LEU A 55 -3.28 -5.68 -8.63
C LEU A 55 -2.47 -4.61 -9.37
N LYS A 56 -3.10 -3.47 -9.65
CA LYS A 56 -2.47 -2.40 -10.42
C LYS A 56 -1.99 -1.28 -9.50
N VAL A 57 -0.68 -1.15 -9.33
CA VAL A 57 -0.08 0.01 -8.67
C VAL A 57 -0.23 1.21 -9.59
N LEU A 58 -0.84 2.28 -9.10
CA LEU A 58 -1.07 3.51 -9.86
C LEU A 58 0.07 4.50 -9.67
N GLU A 59 0.46 4.74 -8.41
CA GLU A 59 1.40 5.79 -8.05
C GLU A 59 2.11 5.45 -6.75
N ILE A 60 3.39 5.84 -6.66
CA ILE A 60 4.20 5.76 -5.44
C ILE A 60 4.81 7.14 -5.25
N GLU A 61 4.46 7.80 -4.15
CA GLU A 61 4.94 9.15 -3.84
C GLU A 61 5.70 9.16 -2.51
N ASP A 62 6.81 9.89 -2.45
CA ASP A 62 7.53 10.18 -1.23
C ASP A 62 6.93 11.44 -0.56
N LYS A 63 6.54 11.30 0.70
CA LYS A 63 6.02 12.37 1.54
C LYS A 63 7.07 12.78 2.58
N GLU A 64 6.92 13.99 3.11
CA GLU A 64 7.78 14.53 4.18
C GLU A 64 9.30 14.42 3.88
N GLY A 65 9.70 14.69 2.63
CA GLY A 65 11.10 14.65 2.21
C GLY A 65 11.72 13.25 2.22
N GLY A 66 10.91 12.19 2.04
CA GLY A 66 11.35 10.79 2.01
C GLY A 66 11.31 10.06 3.35
N LYS A 67 10.75 10.69 4.39
CA LYS A 67 10.48 10.03 5.68
C LYS A 67 9.22 9.18 5.64
N GLU A 68 8.25 9.61 4.86
CA GLU A 68 6.98 8.92 4.63
C GLU A 68 6.84 8.61 3.14
N TRP A 69 6.04 7.62 2.83
CA TRP A 69 5.67 7.29 1.46
C TRP A 69 4.19 6.91 1.41
N GLU A 70 3.60 7.18 0.26
CA GLU A 70 2.20 6.85 -0.05
C GLU A 70 2.17 6.04 -1.34
N ILE A 71 1.42 4.96 -1.36
CA ILE A 71 1.26 4.08 -2.52
C ILE A 71 -0.22 3.94 -2.85
N LYS A 72 -0.60 4.34 -4.05
CA LYS A 72 -1.98 4.23 -4.56
C LYS A 72 -2.10 3.01 -5.44
N ILE A 73 -3.03 2.13 -5.12
CA ILE A 73 -3.21 0.83 -5.79
C ILE A 73 -4.67 0.66 -6.14
N ARG A 74 -4.92 0.24 -7.37
CA ARG A 74 -6.25 -0.12 -7.84
C ARG A 74 -6.42 -1.62 -7.81
N ARG A 75 -7.52 -2.05 -7.20
CA ARG A 75 -7.95 -3.46 -7.23
C ARG A 75 -8.71 -3.80 -8.51
#